data_AF-A0A849E1M3-F1
#
_entry.id   AF-A0A849E1M3-F1
#
_cell.length_a   1.000
_cell.length_b   1.000
_cell.length_c   1.000
_cell.angle_alpha   90.00
_cell.angle_beta   90.00
_cell.angle_gamma   90.00
#
_symmetry.space_group_name_H-M   'P 1'
#
loop_
_entity.id
_entity.type
_entity.pdbx_description
1 polymer ?
#
loop_
_entity_poly.entity_id
_entity_poly.type
_entity_poly.pdbx_seq_one_letter_code
_entity_poly.pdbx_strand_id
1 'polypeptide(L)'
;MTVTNPFPKVLIMIILMTLSSGLLADVSFYSLKNSTERLAKPEISQGGALLLRVPKGSQLWFNDKPIFVDAEGQALVALGRDATQAQLRWIAPSSPEKEQQIPVLKRHFAIERVNG
;
A
#
# COMPACT_ATOMS: atom_id res chain seq x y z
N MET A 1 55.42 -8.11 21.61
CA MET A 1 54.97 -7.64 20.28
C MET A 1 53.49 -7.36 20.36
N THR A 2 53.18 -6.07 20.37
CA THR A 2 51.85 -5.46 20.43
C THR A 2 51.18 -5.56 19.06
N VAL A 3 50.04 -6.23 18.97
CA VAL A 3 49.10 -6.05 17.85
C VAL A 3 47.78 -5.60 18.46
N THR A 4 47.70 -4.30 18.67
CA THR A 4 46.49 -3.57 19.04
C THR A 4 45.58 -3.57 17.82
N ASN A 5 44.57 -4.43 17.82
CA ASN A 5 43.60 -4.53 16.72
C ASN A 5 42.70 -3.27 16.72
N PRO A 6 42.72 -2.40 15.70
CA PRO A 6 41.99 -1.12 15.73
C PRO A 6 40.54 -1.26 15.22
N PHE A 7 39.88 -2.40 15.44
CA PHE A 7 38.59 -2.73 14.83
C PHE A 7 37.31 -2.58 15.69
N PRO A 8 37.23 -1.78 16.78
CA PRO A 8 35.93 -1.39 17.33
C PRO A 8 35.50 0.05 17.00
N LYS A 9 36.33 0.85 16.32
CA LYS A 9 36.03 2.29 16.08
C LYS A 9 35.30 2.56 14.76
N VAL A 10 35.48 1.70 13.75
CA VAL A 10 34.82 1.86 12.44
C VAL A 10 33.33 1.45 12.50
N LEU A 11 32.95 0.59 13.45
CA LEU A 11 31.57 0.13 13.61
C LEU A 11 30.63 1.20 14.21
N ILE A 12 31.17 2.17 14.96
CA ILE A 12 30.40 3.27 15.57
C ILE A 12 30.23 4.46 14.61
N MET A 13 31.00 4.51 13.53
CA MET A 13 31.02 5.63 12.56
C MET A 13 30.18 5.38 11.29
N ILE A 14 29.21 4.46 11.33
CA ILE A 14 28.17 4.31 10.29
C ILE A 14 26.76 4.63 10.86
N ILE A 15 26.61 4.67 12.18
CA ILE A 15 25.31 4.89 12.84
C ILE A 15 24.93 6.39 12.92
N LEU A 16 25.81 7.32 12.54
CA LEU A 16 25.55 8.77 12.65
C LEU A 16 25.41 9.52 11.31
N MET A 17 25.20 8.83 10.18
CA MET A 17 25.27 9.47 8.86
C MET A 17 24.17 9.08 7.86
N THR A 18 22.95 8.85 8.33
CA THR A 18 21.75 8.90 7.47
C THR A 18 20.68 9.82 8.08
N LEU A 19 21.08 11.04 8.44
CA LEU A 19 20.17 12.15 8.66
C LEU A 19 20.21 13.05 7.42
N SER A 20 19.45 12.68 6.39
CA SER A 20 18.83 13.59 5.41
C SER A 20 18.35 12.80 4.21
N SER A 21 17.15 13.15 3.74
CA SER A 21 16.61 12.82 2.42
C SER A 21 15.97 11.44 2.25
N GLY A 22 14.97 11.15 3.07
CA GLY A 22 13.92 10.18 2.75
C GLY A 22 12.59 10.90 2.60
N LEU A 23 12.39 11.61 1.48
CA LEU A 23 11.10 12.18 1.10
C LEU A 23 10.10 11.01 1.01
N LEU A 24 9.25 10.88 2.01
CA LEU A 24 8.13 9.95 1.99
C LEU A 24 7.23 10.36 0.82
N ALA A 25 7.31 9.62 -0.29
CA ALA A 25 6.28 9.63 -1.30
C ALA A 25 5.04 8.96 -0.68
N ASP A 26 4.22 9.79 -0.03
CA ASP A 26 2.90 9.42 0.46
C ASP A 26 2.10 8.85 -0.71
N VAL A 27 1.65 7.60 -0.59
CA VAL A 27 0.65 7.02 -1.47
C VAL A 27 -0.68 7.66 -1.08
N SER A 28 -1.03 8.78 -1.71
CA SER A 28 -2.30 9.45 -1.50
C SER A 28 -3.41 8.75 -2.29
N PHE A 29 -4.30 8.06 -1.57
CA PHE A 29 -5.57 7.57 -2.08
C PHE A 29 -6.58 8.72 -2.14
N TYR A 30 -6.98 9.13 -3.33
CA TYR A 30 -8.08 10.09 -3.51
C TYR A 30 -9.38 9.31 -3.77
N SER A 31 -10.30 9.36 -2.82
CA SER A 31 -11.67 8.90 -2.99
C SER A 31 -12.50 10.02 -3.63
N LEU A 32 -12.96 9.82 -4.87
CA LEU A 32 -13.91 10.73 -5.50
C LEU A 32 -15.30 10.52 -4.89
N LYS A 33 -15.59 11.26 -3.81
CA LYS A 33 -16.97 11.41 -3.35
C LYS A 33 -17.15 12.78 -2.70
N ASN A 34 -17.90 13.65 -3.40
CA ASN A 34 -18.45 14.86 -2.82
C ASN A 34 -19.29 14.52 -1.59
N SER A 35 -18.78 14.80 -0.40
CA SER A 35 -19.52 15.06 0.85
C SER A 35 -18.47 15.55 1.85
N THR A 36 -18.56 16.83 2.20
CA THR A 36 -17.68 17.53 3.12
C THR A 36 -17.67 16.84 4.50
N GLU A 37 -16.48 16.77 5.10
CA GLU A 37 -16.16 16.48 6.51
C GLU A 37 -15.69 15.05 6.88
N ARG A 38 -14.46 15.02 7.40
CA ARG A 38 -13.54 13.90 7.70
C ARG A 38 -12.93 13.24 6.45
N LEU A 39 -11.61 13.43 6.30
CA LEU A 39 -10.74 12.54 5.52
C LEU A 39 -10.77 11.14 6.16
N ALA A 40 -11.88 10.43 6.00
CA ALA A 40 -11.96 9.02 6.32
C ALA A 40 -10.96 8.33 5.41
N LYS A 41 -10.01 7.60 6.01
CA LYS A 41 -9.21 6.61 5.27
C LYS A 41 -10.20 5.84 4.37
N PRO A 42 -9.91 5.64 3.07
CA PRO A 42 -10.87 5.01 2.18
C PRO A 42 -11.35 3.70 2.82
N GLU A 43 -12.62 3.66 3.20
CA GLU A 43 -13.22 2.50 3.84
C GLU A 43 -13.47 1.46 2.75
N ILE A 44 -12.56 0.49 2.70
CA ILE A 44 -12.53 -0.54 1.68
C ILE A 44 -13.63 -1.54 2.01
N SER A 45 -14.62 -1.70 1.13
CA SER A 45 -15.80 -2.53 1.40
C SER A 45 -16.04 -3.61 0.34
N GLN A 46 -16.75 -4.64 0.76
CA GLN A 46 -17.19 -5.75 -0.08
C GLN A 46 -17.92 -5.30 -1.35
N GLY A 47 -17.52 -5.88 -2.48
CA GLY A 47 -18.05 -5.53 -3.81
C GLY A 47 -17.64 -4.14 -4.30
N GLY A 48 -16.70 -3.47 -3.64
CA GLY A 48 -16.14 -2.18 -4.06
C GLY A 48 -14.99 -2.32 -5.07
N ALA A 49 -14.43 -1.18 -5.47
CA ALA A 49 -13.21 -1.10 -6.26
C ALA A 49 -12.24 -0.10 -5.64
N LEU A 50 -10.94 -0.34 -5.83
CA LEU A 50 -9.86 0.48 -5.32
C LEU A 50 -9.02 0.99 -6.48
N LEU A 51 -8.89 2.31 -6.54
CA LEU A 51 -7.86 2.95 -7.34
C LEU A 51 -6.60 3.06 -6.51
N LEU A 52 -5.57 2.34 -6.93
CA LEU A 52 -4.25 2.29 -6.30
C LEU A 52 -3.32 3.24 -7.04
N ARG A 53 -2.41 3.87 -6.30
CA ARG A 53 -1.31 4.67 -6.85
C ARG A 53 0.01 4.15 -6.30
N VAL A 54 0.93 3.81 -7.17
CA VAL A 54 2.28 3.32 -6.85
C VAL A 54 3.30 4.14 -7.65
N PRO A 55 4.59 4.12 -7.28
CA PRO A 55 5.62 4.75 -8.10
C PRO A 55 5.58 4.22 -9.55
N LYS A 56 5.89 5.08 -10.52
CA LYS A 56 5.89 4.70 -11.94
C LYS A 56 6.87 3.56 -12.19
N GLY A 57 6.47 2.60 -13.05
CA GLY A 57 7.25 1.40 -13.34
C GLY A 57 7.27 0.36 -12.22
N SER A 58 6.43 0.49 -11.19
CA SER A 58 6.29 -0.54 -10.16
C SER A 58 5.58 -1.78 -10.71
N GLN A 59 5.95 -2.93 -10.17
CA GLN A 59 5.18 -4.17 -10.31
C GLN A 59 4.24 -4.31 -9.12
N LEU A 60 3.01 -4.72 -9.37
CA LEU A 60 1.93 -4.77 -8.38
C LEU A 60 1.23 -6.12 -8.41
N TRP A 61 0.95 -6.66 -7.23
CA TRP A 61 0.14 -7.85 -7.04
C TRP A 61 -0.99 -7.55 -6.06
N PHE A 62 -2.17 -8.07 -6.35
CA PHE A 62 -3.34 -8.02 -5.48
C PHE A 62 -3.86 -9.44 -5.26
N ASN A 63 -3.89 -9.90 -4.01
CA ASN A 63 -4.19 -11.28 -3.64
C ASN A 63 -3.41 -12.30 -4.49
N ASP A 64 -2.08 -12.14 -4.52
CA ASP A 64 -1.14 -12.94 -5.31
C ASP A 64 -1.30 -12.90 -6.84
N LYS A 65 -2.23 -12.10 -7.36
CA LYS A 65 -2.41 -11.93 -8.81
C LYS A 65 -1.70 -10.68 -9.30
N PRO A 66 -0.88 -10.75 -10.35
CA PRO A 66 -0.27 -9.55 -10.92
C PRO A 66 -1.35 -8.62 -11.48
N ILE A 67 -1.21 -7.32 -11.21
CA ILE A 67 -2.12 -6.28 -11.66
C ILE A 67 -1.37 -5.33 -12.58
N PHE A 68 -2.01 -4.96 -13.68
CA PHE A 68 -1.46 -3.95 -14.58
C PHE A 68 -1.39 -2.59 -13.89
N VAL A 69 -0.22 -1.95 -13.98
CA VAL A 69 0.02 -0.59 -13.56
C VAL A 69 0.27 0.23 -14.81
N ASP A 70 -0.47 1.34 -14.98
CA ASP A 70 -0.29 2.22 -16.12
C ASP A 70 1.02 3.04 -16.03
N ALA A 71 1.30 3.83 -17.07
CA ALA A 71 2.50 4.66 -17.16
C ALA A 71 2.54 5.77 -16.08
N GLU A 72 1.37 6.11 -15.53
CA GLU A 72 1.18 7.10 -14.48
C GLU A 72 1.30 6.50 -13.08
N GLY A 73 1.43 5.17 -12.96
CA GLY A 73 1.53 4.47 -11.68
C GLY A 73 0.17 4.15 -11.06
N GLN A 74 -0.91 4.12 -11.82
CA GLN A 74 -2.26 3.80 -11.34
C GLN A 74 -2.65 2.36 -11.67
N ALA A 75 -3.45 1.77 -10.80
CA ALA A 75 -4.03 0.45 -11.00
C ALA A 75 -5.44 0.40 -10.40
N LEU A 76 -6.36 -0.31 -11.06
CA LEU A 76 -7.72 -0.51 -10.57
C LEU A 76 -7.90 -1.98 -10.19
N VAL A 77 -8.36 -2.24 -8.97
CA VAL A 77 -8.70 -3.58 -8.50
C VAL A 77 -10.10 -3.63 -7.94
N ALA A 78 -10.82 -4.71 -8.22
CA ALA A 78 -12.15 -4.95 -7.68
C ALA A 78 -12.07 -5.91 -6.48
N LEU A 79 -12.91 -5.66 -5.49
CA LEU A 79 -13.08 -6.53 -4.33
C LEU A 79 -14.26 -7.44 -4.56
N GLY A 80 -14.08 -8.72 -4.26
CA GLY A 80 -15.17 -9.68 -4.25
C GLY A 80 -16.28 -9.25 -3.30
N ARG A 81 -17.51 -9.67 -3.60
CA ARG A 81 -18.68 -9.45 -2.73
C ARG A 81 -18.49 -10.04 -1.33
N ASP A 82 -17.71 -11.11 -1.23
CA ASP A 82 -17.51 -11.85 0.02
C ASP A 82 -16.09 -11.67 0.57
N ALA A 83 -15.30 -10.73 0.02
CA ALA A 83 -13.95 -10.47 0.50
C ALA A 83 -13.97 -9.95 1.95
N THR A 84 -13.16 -10.54 2.82
CA THR A 84 -12.99 -10.11 4.21
C THR A 84 -11.64 -9.44 4.44
N GLN A 85 -10.66 -9.78 3.61
CA GLN A 85 -9.31 -9.25 3.61
C GLN A 85 -8.79 -9.18 2.18
N ALA A 86 -7.89 -8.24 1.92
CA ALA A 86 -7.10 -8.17 0.72
C ALA A 86 -5.61 -8.02 1.06
N GLN A 87 -4.75 -8.45 0.15
CA GLN A 87 -3.30 -8.31 0.25
C GLN A 87 -2.81 -7.54 -0.98
N LEU A 88 -1.98 -6.54 -0.72
CA LEU A 88 -1.31 -5.77 -1.75
C LEU A 88 0.19 -5.99 -1.61
N ARG A 89 0.84 -6.36 -2.71
CA ARG A 89 2.30 -6.48 -2.77
C ARG A 89 2.82 -5.65 -3.92
N TRP A 90 3.93 -4.95 -3.75
CA TRP A 90 4.52 -4.18 -4.82
C TRP A 90 6.03 -4.05 -4.71
N ILE A 91 6.68 -3.93 -5.87
CA ILE A 91 8.11 -3.67 -6.00
C ILE A 91 8.26 -2.42 -6.85
N ALA A 92 8.81 -1.36 -6.26
CA ALA A 92 9.20 -0.17 -7.03
C ALA A 92 10.60 -0.36 -7.63
N PRO A 93 10.95 0.30 -8.75
CA PRO A 93 12.19 0.03 -9.50
C PRO A 93 13.50 0.04 -8.68
N SER A 94 13.54 0.81 -7.60
CA SER A 94 14.72 0.94 -6.72
C SER A 94 14.40 0.69 -5.25
N SER A 95 13.34 -0.07 -4.96
CA SER A 95 12.94 -0.36 -3.58
C SER A 95 12.79 -1.85 -3.36
N PRO A 96 13.03 -2.33 -2.13
CA PRO A 96 12.64 -3.67 -1.76
C PRO A 96 11.13 -3.85 -1.91
N GLU A 97 10.73 -5.11 -2.04
CA GLU A 97 9.34 -5.51 -2.03
C GLU A 97 8.64 -5.03 -0.76
N LYS A 98 7.40 -4.56 -0.94
CA LYS A 98 6.51 -4.13 0.15
C LYS A 98 5.24 -4.95 0.08
N GLU A 99 4.70 -5.23 1.26
CA GLU A 99 3.44 -5.94 1.41
C GLU A 99 2.56 -5.22 2.43
N GLN A 100 1.26 -5.17 2.14
CA GLN A 100 0.25 -4.59 3.01
C GLN A 100 -1.00 -5.44 3.01
N GLN A 101 -1.47 -5.82 4.20
CA GLN A 101 -2.80 -6.39 4.39
C GLN A 101 -3.82 -5.29 4.60
N ILE A 102 -4.96 -5.45 3.95
CA ILE A 102 -6.05 -4.47 3.90
C ILE A 102 -7.32 -5.14 4.44
N PRO A 103 -7.88 -4.67 5.56
CA PRO A 103 -9.18 -5.16 6.03
C PRO A 103 -10.29 -4.71 5.07
N VAL A 104 -11.22 -5.62 4.75
CA VAL A 104 -12.38 -5.31 3.90
C VAL A 104 -13.64 -5.30 4.77
N LEU A 105 -14.29 -4.15 4.82
CA LEU A 105 -15.50 -3.94 5.59
C LEU A 105 -16.70 -4.66 4.94
N LYS A 106 -17.47 -5.35 5.78
CA LYS A 106 -18.71 -5.99 5.36
C LYS A 106 -19.75 -4.93 5.02
N ARG A 107 -20.30 -5.01 3.81
CA ARG A 107 -21.38 -4.10 3.38
C ARG A 107 -22.72 -4.64 3.86
N HIS A 108 -23.51 -3.79 4.51
CA HIS A 108 -24.92 -4.08 4.79
C HIS A 108 -25.75 -3.69 3.56
N PHE A 109 -26.45 -4.65 2.99
CA PHE A 109 -27.40 -4.41 1.89
C PHE A 109 -28.78 -4.17 2.49
N ALA A 110 -29.44 -3.08 2.10
CA ALA A 110 -30.87 -2.93 2.33
C ALA A 110 -31.59 -3.89 1.37
N ILE A 111 -32.08 -5.01 1.90
CA ILE A 111 -32.79 -6.01 1.11
C ILE A 111 -34.28 -5.71 1.26
N GLU A 112 -34.92 -5.21 0.21
CA GLU A 112 -36.38 -5.12 0.14
C GLU A 112 -36.94 -6.46 -0.34
N ARG A 113 -37.83 -7.05 0.46
CA ARG A 113 -38.56 -8.27 0.08
C ARG A 113 -39.86 -7.86 -0.58
N VAL A 114 -40.09 -8.32 -1.80
CA VAL A 114 -41.41 -8.26 -2.44
C VAL A 114 -42.10 -9.59 -2.15
N ASN A 115 -43.21 -9.53 -1.39
CA ASN A 115 -44.10 -10.67 -1.25
C ASN A 115 -45.07 -10.64 -2.45
N GLY A 116 -45.02 -11.67 -3.30
CA GLY A 116 -45.99 -11.87 -4.38
C GLY A 116 -47.32 -12.41 -3.89
#